data_AF-A0A9P5UAZ9-F1
#
_entry.id   AF-A0A9P5UAZ9-F1
#
_cell.length_a   1.000
_cell.length_b   1.000
_cell.length_c   1.000
_cell.angle_alpha   90.00
_cell.angle_beta   90.00
_cell.angle_gamma   90.00
#
_symmetry.space_group_name_H-M   'P 1'
#
loop_
_entity.id
_entity.type
_entity.pdbx_description
1 polymer ?
#
loop_
_entity_poly.entity_id
_entity_poly.type
_entity_poly.pdbx_seq_one_letter_code
_entity_poly.pdbx_strand_id
1 'polypeptide(L)'
;MFARCESSLMKLSHLELSGYYVSDQNLLKILAQLPTLAFLSFKEAFLLDAKPPALTAHLFQVITSTDVMPKLTQLELIFYSGTAPIDDLVLFIESRRLSLEGDESSMRLLPLKHVRVGISSPQTCEALMDRLSGLCSSGLLVEVSEPWHSYRSFW
;
A
#
# COMPACT_ATOMS: atom_id res chain seq x y z
N MET A 1 -29.24 3.95 22.82
CA MET A 1 -28.49 5.10 22.26
C MET A 1 -27.00 4.77 22.30
N PHE A 2 -26.45 4.27 21.20
CA PHE A 2 -25.00 4.05 21.06
C PHE A 2 -24.36 5.33 20.48
N ALA A 3 -24.25 6.37 21.30
CA ALA A 3 -23.36 7.48 21.01
C ALA A 3 -22.02 7.14 21.66
N ARG A 4 -21.13 6.39 21.00
CA ARG A 4 -19.78 6.08 21.49
C ARG A 4 -18.91 5.53 20.37
N CYS A 5 -17.75 6.18 20.16
CA CYS A 5 -16.63 5.81 19.28
C CYS A 5 -16.57 6.39 17.85
N GLU A 6 -17.15 7.56 17.57
CA GLU A 6 -16.83 8.26 16.30
C GLU A 6 -15.50 9.03 16.34
N SER A 7 -14.88 9.25 17.52
CA SER A 7 -13.73 10.15 17.66
C SER A 7 -12.34 9.49 17.67
N SER A 8 -12.22 8.15 17.71
CA SER A 8 -10.91 7.52 17.94
C SER A 8 -10.10 7.25 16.66
N LEU A 9 -10.77 7.03 15.53
CA LEU A 9 -10.12 6.66 14.27
C LEU A 9 -9.52 7.87 13.52
N MET A 10 -10.05 9.08 13.78
CA MET A 10 -9.58 10.34 13.18
C MET A 10 -8.14 10.74 13.55
N LYS A 11 -7.52 10.06 14.53
CA LYS A 11 -6.12 10.30 14.94
C LYS A 11 -5.18 9.17 14.55
N LEU A 12 -5.70 8.10 13.96
CA LEU A 12 -4.92 6.92 13.64
C LEU A 12 -3.98 7.27 12.47
N SER A 13 -2.67 7.22 12.75
CA SER A 13 -1.62 7.56 11.80
C SER A 13 -0.94 6.32 11.21
N HIS A 14 -1.05 5.18 11.88
CA HIS A 14 -0.47 3.90 11.49
C HIS A 14 -1.55 2.82 11.51
N LEU A 15 -1.72 2.12 10.39
CA LEU A 15 -2.63 0.98 10.27
C LEU A 15 -1.84 -0.21 9.73
N GLU A 16 -1.86 -1.30 10.48
CA GLU A 16 -1.34 -2.59 10.03
C GLU A 16 -2.50 -3.60 9.91
N LEU A 17 -2.62 -4.21 8.73
CA LEU A 17 -3.56 -5.27 8.42
C LEU A 17 -2.76 -6.49 7.99
N SER A 18 -2.52 -7.42 8.92
CA SER A 18 -1.69 -8.61 8.68
C SER A 18 -2.49 -9.90 8.81
N GLY A 19 -2.36 -10.79 7.83
CA GLY A 19 -3.03 -12.10 7.86
C GLY A 19 -4.53 -12.04 7.55
N TYR A 20 -5.01 -10.92 6.99
CA TYR A 20 -6.42 -10.74 6.64
C TYR A 20 -6.64 -10.77 5.13
N TYR A 21 -7.78 -11.34 4.73
CA TYR A 21 -8.29 -11.17 3.37
C TYR A 21 -9.19 -9.95 3.32
N VAL A 22 -8.68 -8.85 2.76
CA VAL A 22 -9.43 -7.59 2.62
C VAL A 22 -9.57 -7.27 1.14
N SER A 23 -10.80 -7.14 0.65
CA SER A 23 -11.04 -6.71 -0.72
C SER A 23 -10.77 -5.21 -0.92
N ASP A 24 -10.49 -4.81 -2.16
CA ASP A 24 -10.31 -3.40 -2.56
C ASP A 24 -11.39 -2.48 -1.98
N GLN A 25 -12.68 -2.83 -2.14
CA GLN A 25 -13.79 -2.02 -1.66
C GLN A 25 -13.78 -1.82 -0.15
N ASN A 26 -13.41 -2.86 0.61
CA ASN A 26 -13.35 -2.78 2.06
C ASN A 26 -12.16 -1.95 2.51
N LEU A 27 -11.00 -2.13 1.86
CA LEU A 27 -9.83 -1.33 2.15
C LEU A 27 -10.07 0.15 1.83
N LEU A 28 -10.70 0.47 0.69
CA LEU A 28 -11.09 1.85 0.34
C LEU A 28 -12.01 2.48 1.38
N LYS A 29 -13.02 1.75 1.88
CA LYS A 29 -13.91 2.22 2.96
C LYS A 29 -13.15 2.51 4.25
N ILE A 30 -12.19 1.65 4.61
CA ILE A 30 -11.33 1.86 5.79
C ILE A 30 -10.47 3.11 5.59
N LEU A 31 -9.80 3.24 4.45
CA LEU A 31 -8.92 4.38 4.13
C LEU A 31 -9.69 5.71 4.14
N ALA A 32 -10.92 5.73 3.63
CA ALA A 32 -11.79 6.91 3.63
C ALA A 32 -12.13 7.42 5.05
N GLN A 33 -12.09 6.54 6.06
CA GLN A 33 -12.38 6.90 7.45
C GLN A 33 -11.14 7.33 8.24
N LEU A 34 -9.95 7.28 7.63
CA LEU A 34 -8.66 7.48 8.31
C LEU A 34 -7.88 8.64 7.70
N PRO A 35 -8.40 9.88 7.72
CA PRO A 35 -7.80 11.02 7.01
C PRO A 35 -6.36 11.37 7.45
N THR A 36 -5.98 10.99 8.67
CA THR A 36 -4.64 11.22 9.24
C THR A 36 -3.65 10.10 8.99
N LEU A 37 -4.05 9.03 8.29
CA LEU A 37 -3.20 7.86 8.08
C LEU A 37 -1.95 8.24 7.27
N ALA A 38 -0.78 8.05 7.89
CA ALA A 38 0.52 8.36 7.32
C ALA A 38 1.30 7.09 6.94
N PHE A 39 1.01 5.96 7.59
CA PHE A 39 1.57 4.65 7.30
C PHE A 39 0.49 3.58 7.17
N LEU A 40 0.54 2.84 6.07
CA LEU A 40 -0.26 1.64 5.84
C LEU A 40 0.67 0.44 5.64
N SER A 41 0.51 -0.59 6.45
CA SER A 41 1.09 -1.92 6.24
C SER A 41 -0.03 -2.91 5.96
N PHE A 42 -0.01 -3.54 4.79
CA PHE A 42 -0.93 -4.60 4.41
C PHE A 42 -0.13 -5.86 4.11
N LYS A 43 -0.38 -6.92 4.87
CA LYS A 43 0.21 -8.24 4.67
C LYS A 43 -0.92 -9.21 4.41
N GLU A 44 -0.96 -9.72 3.18
CA GLU A 44 -2.01 -10.60 2.70
C GLU A 44 -2.20 -11.82 3.62
N ALA A 45 -3.41 -12.39 3.67
CA ALA A 45 -3.59 -13.68 4.32
C ALA A 45 -2.85 -14.78 3.52
N PHE A 46 -2.12 -15.66 4.21
CA PHE A 46 -1.59 -16.87 3.59
C PHE A 46 -2.73 -17.86 3.36
N LEU A 47 -3.32 -17.83 2.17
CA LEU A 47 -4.43 -18.71 1.79
C LEU A 47 -3.88 -19.91 1.01
N LEU A 48 -4.06 -21.10 1.57
CA LEU A 48 -3.66 -22.37 0.94
C LEU A 48 -4.52 -22.69 -0.30
N ASP A 49 -5.75 -22.18 -0.34
CA ASP A 49 -6.66 -22.34 -1.47
C ASP A 49 -6.59 -21.10 -2.37
N ALA A 50 -6.52 -21.35 -3.68
CA ALA A 50 -6.37 -20.38 -4.79
C ALA A 50 -7.53 -19.36 -4.88
N LYS A 51 -7.71 -18.57 -3.84
CA LYS A 51 -8.59 -17.40 -3.86
C LYS A 51 -7.90 -16.28 -4.65
N PRO A 52 -8.68 -15.45 -5.34
CA PRO A 52 -8.14 -14.31 -6.06
C PRO A 52 -7.32 -13.41 -5.12
N PRO A 53 -6.27 -12.74 -5.63
CA PRO A 53 -5.40 -11.87 -4.85
C PRO A 53 -6.23 -10.87 -4.04
N ALA A 54 -5.82 -10.60 -2.79
CA ALA A 54 -6.58 -9.76 -1.90
C ALA A 54 -6.70 -8.32 -2.41
N LEU A 55 -5.62 -7.78 -2.98
CA LEU A 55 -5.60 -6.45 -3.59
C LEU A 55 -5.41 -6.54 -5.10
N THR A 56 -6.19 -5.76 -5.85
CA THR A 56 -6.15 -5.75 -7.31
C THR A 56 -5.75 -4.39 -7.87
N ALA A 57 -5.56 -4.32 -9.20
CA ALA A 57 -5.33 -3.08 -9.94
C ALA A 57 -6.36 -1.99 -9.62
N HIS A 58 -7.63 -2.39 -9.41
CA HIS A 58 -8.73 -1.47 -9.15
C HIS A 58 -8.49 -0.60 -7.92
N LEU A 59 -7.92 -1.16 -6.84
CA LEU A 59 -7.52 -0.37 -5.66
C LEU A 59 -6.60 0.79 -6.07
N PHE A 60 -5.52 0.49 -6.78
CA PHE A 60 -4.48 1.45 -7.16
C PHE A 60 -5.00 2.50 -8.16
N GLN A 61 -5.89 2.09 -9.07
CA GLN A 61 -6.55 3.01 -9.99
C GLN A 61 -7.47 3.99 -9.26
N VAL A 62 -8.27 3.52 -8.29
CA VAL A 62 -9.18 4.39 -7.52
C VAL A 62 -8.40 5.37 -6.65
N ILE A 63 -7.38 4.92 -5.93
CA ILE A 63 -6.59 5.79 -5.03
C ILE A 63 -5.72 6.81 -5.79
N THR A 64 -5.41 6.55 -7.06
CA THR A 64 -4.66 7.49 -7.92
C THR A 64 -5.61 8.51 -8.56
N SER A 65 -6.86 8.14 -8.84
CA SER A 65 -7.85 9.00 -9.52
C SER A 65 -8.74 9.81 -8.58
N THR A 66 -8.73 9.52 -7.27
CA THR A 66 -9.64 10.15 -6.30
C THR A 66 -8.92 10.65 -5.05
N ASP A 67 -9.50 11.66 -4.39
CA ASP A 67 -9.02 12.19 -3.09
C ASP A 67 -9.42 11.32 -1.89
N VAL A 68 -9.85 10.08 -2.11
CA VAL A 68 -10.28 9.17 -1.05
C VAL A 68 -9.09 8.67 -0.22
N MET A 69 -7.88 8.85 -0.74
CA MET A 69 -6.66 8.34 -0.14
C MET A 69 -6.16 9.27 0.97
N PRO A 70 -5.84 8.73 2.17
CA PRO A 70 -5.25 9.53 3.22
C PRO A 70 -3.84 10.02 2.86
N LYS A 71 -3.31 10.92 3.69
CA LYS A 71 -1.99 11.55 3.55
C LYS A 71 -0.83 10.58 3.84
N LEU A 72 -0.84 9.43 3.16
CA LEU A 72 0.16 8.38 3.25
C LEU A 72 1.51 8.89 2.78
N THR A 73 2.51 8.63 3.61
CA THR A 73 3.93 8.90 3.36
C THR A 73 4.76 7.62 3.39
N GLN A 74 4.19 6.54 3.94
CA GLN A 74 4.83 5.24 4.04
C GLN A 74 3.84 4.14 3.66
N LEU A 75 4.31 3.16 2.89
CA LEU A 75 3.50 2.04 2.41
C LEU A 75 4.31 0.74 2.53
N GLU A 76 3.73 -0.28 3.13
CA GLU A 76 4.25 -1.65 3.11
C GLU A 76 3.17 -2.59 2.58
N LEU A 77 3.47 -3.34 1.52
CA LEU A 77 2.57 -4.31 0.90
C LEU A 77 3.25 -5.67 0.78
N ILE A 78 2.69 -6.71 1.39
CA ILE A 78 3.21 -8.08 1.30
C ILE A 78 2.16 -8.98 0.64
N PHE A 79 2.50 -9.53 -0.52
CA PHE A 79 1.67 -10.41 -1.34
C PHE A 79 2.15 -11.85 -1.24
N TYR A 80 1.41 -12.68 -0.50
CA TYR A 80 1.74 -14.11 -0.34
C TYR A 80 1.20 -14.98 -1.47
N SER A 81 0.16 -14.52 -2.17
CA SER A 81 -0.41 -15.18 -3.35
C SER A 81 0.57 -15.29 -4.52
N GLY A 82 1.66 -14.52 -4.50
CA GLY A 82 2.67 -14.47 -5.56
C GLY A 82 2.23 -13.65 -6.77
N THR A 83 1.00 -13.14 -6.81
CA THR A 83 0.51 -12.23 -7.85
C THR A 83 0.32 -10.82 -7.28
N ALA A 84 0.78 -9.80 -8.00
CA ALA A 84 0.58 -8.40 -7.65
C ALA A 84 0.25 -7.59 -8.91
N PRO A 85 -0.59 -6.54 -8.82
CA PRO A 85 -0.85 -5.63 -9.94
C PRO A 85 0.35 -4.68 -10.13
N ILE A 86 1.43 -5.18 -10.73
CA ILE A 86 2.72 -4.48 -10.85
C ILE A 86 2.54 -3.10 -11.49
N ASP A 87 1.90 -3.03 -12.66
CA ASP A 87 1.84 -1.79 -13.43
C ASP A 87 1.08 -0.69 -12.67
N ASP A 88 -0.08 -1.01 -12.08
CA ASP A 88 -0.87 -0.04 -11.32
C ASP A 88 -0.18 0.38 -10.00
N LEU A 89 0.55 -0.55 -9.36
CA LEU A 89 1.35 -0.23 -8.18
C LEU A 89 2.49 0.74 -8.53
N VAL A 90 3.19 0.50 -9.64
CA VAL A 90 4.25 1.39 -10.13
C VAL A 90 3.68 2.78 -10.44
N LEU A 91 2.58 2.86 -11.20
CA LEU A 91 1.91 4.12 -11.52
C LEU A 91 1.48 4.87 -10.25
N PHE A 92 0.96 4.15 -9.26
CA PHE A 92 0.61 4.73 -7.97
C PHE A 92 1.85 5.33 -7.27
N ILE A 93 2.97 4.60 -7.20
CA ILE A 93 4.21 5.08 -6.59
C ILE A 93 4.75 6.31 -7.34
N GLU A 94 4.73 6.28 -8.68
CA GLU A 94 5.15 7.39 -9.54
C GLU A 94 4.33 8.66 -9.29
N SER A 95 2.99 8.52 -9.17
CA SER A 95 2.09 9.65 -8.90
C SER A 95 2.40 10.35 -7.58
N ARG A 96 3.06 9.65 -6.65
CA ARG A 96 3.46 10.14 -5.32
C ARG A 96 4.95 10.49 -5.23
N ARG A 97 5.69 10.48 -6.34
CA ARG A 97 7.16 10.69 -6.34
C ARG A 97 7.54 12.17 -6.26
N LEU A 98 6.80 13.04 -6.94
CA LEU A 98 7.13 14.46 -7.08
C LEU A 98 6.05 15.31 -6.40
N SER A 99 6.37 15.92 -5.27
CA SER A 99 5.65 17.12 -4.83
C SER A 99 6.15 18.24 -5.75
N LEU A 100 5.50 18.43 -6.89
CA LEU A 100 5.78 19.57 -7.77
C LEU A 100 5.43 20.84 -6.99
N GLU A 101 6.46 21.49 -6.46
CA GLU A 101 6.36 22.88 -5.99
C GLU A 101 5.93 23.73 -7.20
N GLY A 102 4.68 24.17 -7.24
CA GLY A 102 4.27 25.17 -8.23
C GLY A 102 2.85 25.11 -8.78
N ASP A 103 1.96 24.23 -8.33
CA ASP A 103 0.56 24.30 -8.73
C ASP A 103 -0.36 24.05 -7.53
N GLU A 104 -1.02 25.11 -7.03
CA GLU A 104 -1.89 25.10 -5.83
C GLU A 104 -3.09 24.14 -5.97
N SER A 105 -3.32 23.59 -7.17
CA SER A 105 -4.32 22.57 -7.47
C SER A 105 -3.88 21.13 -7.15
N SER A 106 -2.57 20.86 -7.05
CA SER A 106 -2.00 19.50 -6.84
C SER A 106 -1.63 19.17 -5.38
N MET A 107 -1.97 20.04 -4.41
CA MET A 107 -1.66 19.90 -2.98
C MET A 107 -2.29 18.69 -2.24
N ARG A 108 -2.96 17.77 -2.93
CA ARG A 108 -3.82 16.78 -2.28
C ARG A 108 -3.11 15.51 -1.82
N LEU A 109 -2.02 15.11 -2.49
CA LEU A 109 -1.31 13.88 -2.19
C LEU A 109 0.10 14.17 -1.68
N LEU A 110 0.41 13.73 -0.45
CA LEU A 110 1.77 13.83 0.08
C LEU A 110 2.70 12.85 -0.66
N PRO A 111 3.99 13.22 -0.85
CA PRO A 111 4.95 12.33 -1.45
C PRO A 111 5.20 11.11 -0.55
N LEU A 112 5.35 9.95 -1.18
CA LEU A 112 5.82 8.76 -0.48
C LEU A 112 7.31 8.93 -0.18
N LYS A 113 7.70 8.60 1.06
CA LYS A 113 9.10 8.61 1.53
C LYS A 113 9.67 7.19 1.58
N HIS A 114 8.82 6.22 1.90
CA HIS A 114 9.20 4.83 2.03
C HIS A 114 8.12 3.93 1.45
N VAL A 115 8.50 3.06 0.52
CA VAL A 115 7.67 1.99 -0.03
C VAL A 115 8.40 0.67 0.12
N ARG A 116 7.75 -0.30 0.76
CA ARG A 116 8.24 -1.67 0.87
C ARG A 116 7.26 -2.63 0.23
N VAL A 117 7.73 -3.47 -0.68
CA VAL A 117 6.91 -4.47 -1.36
C VAL A 117 7.54 -5.85 -1.21
N GLY A 118 6.78 -6.78 -0.63
CA GLY A 118 7.15 -8.18 -0.50
C GLY A 118 6.32 -9.04 -1.44
N ILE A 119 6.93 -9.84 -2.32
CA ILE A 119 6.19 -10.73 -3.25
C ILE A 119 6.79 -12.14 -3.24
N SER A 120 5.97 -13.16 -2.95
CA SER A 120 6.43 -14.56 -2.86
C SER A 120 6.94 -15.15 -4.17
N SER A 121 6.50 -14.62 -5.31
CA SER A 121 6.91 -15.08 -6.65
C SER A 121 8.23 -14.40 -7.05
N PRO A 122 9.33 -15.15 -7.26
CA PRO A 122 10.62 -14.57 -7.67
C PRO A 122 10.53 -13.81 -8.99
N GLN A 123 9.79 -14.34 -9.97
CA GLN A 123 9.62 -13.72 -11.29
C GLN A 123 8.89 -12.38 -11.20
N THR A 124 7.84 -12.32 -10.37
CA THR A 124 7.05 -11.10 -10.14
C THR A 124 7.86 -10.08 -9.33
N CYS A 125 8.67 -10.56 -8.37
CA CYS A 125 9.61 -9.75 -7.60
C CYS A 125 10.67 -9.11 -8.50
N GLU A 126 11.28 -9.89 -9.41
CA GLU A 126 12.26 -9.41 -10.38
C GLU A 126 11.66 -8.38 -11.34
N ALA A 127 10.47 -8.66 -11.89
CA ALA A 127 9.77 -7.72 -12.76
C ALA A 127 9.44 -6.39 -12.05
N LEU A 128 9.06 -6.44 -10.77
CA LEU A 128 8.81 -5.24 -9.98
C LEU A 128 10.12 -4.48 -9.69
N MET A 129 11.19 -5.18 -9.34
CA MET A 129 12.52 -4.57 -9.13
C MET A 129 13.01 -3.84 -10.37
N ASP A 130 12.90 -4.47 -11.55
CA ASP A 130 13.31 -3.87 -12.82
C ASP A 130 12.54 -2.57 -13.10
N ARG A 131 11.21 -2.58 -12.93
CA ARG A 131 10.35 -1.39 -13.09
C ARG A 131 10.65 -0.28 -12.08
N LEU A 132 10.84 -0.62 -10.82
CA LEU A 132 11.07 0.36 -9.75
C LEU A 132 12.51 0.88 -9.70
N SER A 133 13.47 0.18 -10.32
CA SER A 133 14.87 0.61 -10.38
C SER A 133 15.04 2.02 -10.97
N GLY A 134 14.18 2.39 -11.93
CA GLY A 134 14.15 3.73 -12.54
C GLY A 134 13.48 4.81 -11.67
N LEU A 135 12.88 4.45 -10.53
CA LEU A 135 12.15 5.36 -9.66
C LEU A 135 12.92 5.82 -8.43
N CYS A 136 14.02 5.13 -8.09
CA CYS A 136 14.94 5.53 -7.03
C CYS A 136 15.55 6.90 -7.34
N SER A 137 14.94 7.94 -6.76
CA SER A 137 15.35 9.34 -6.88
C SER A 137 15.46 9.94 -5.47
N SER A 138 16.20 11.03 -5.32
CA SER A 138 16.57 11.63 -4.03
C SER A 138 15.34 11.89 -3.14
N GLY A 139 15.05 10.97 -2.21
CA GLY A 139 14.02 11.13 -1.18
C GLY A 139 12.99 10.00 -1.07
N LEU A 140 12.85 9.13 -2.06
CA LEU A 140 11.97 7.95 -2.02
C LEU A 140 12.82 6.67 -1.86
N LEU A 141 12.68 6.00 -0.70
CA LEU A 141 13.24 4.67 -0.49
C LEU A 141 12.25 3.60 -0.96
N VAL A 142 12.68 2.77 -1.91
CA VAL A 142 11.91 1.63 -2.39
C VAL A 142 12.65 0.34 -2.05
N GLU A 143 12.01 -0.53 -1.28
CA GLU A 143 12.52 -1.85 -0.95
C GLU A 143 11.61 -2.90 -1.59
N VAL A 144 12.17 -3.74 -2.45
CA VAL A 144 11.48 -4.91 -2.99
C VAL A 144 12.20 -6.15 -2.48
N SER A 145 11.45 -7.12 -1.96
CA SER A 145 12.02 -8.34 -1.43
C SER A 145 11.09 -9.52 -1.66
N GLU A 146 11.66 -10.73 -1.68
CA GLU A 146 10.84 -11.89 -1.36
C GLU A 146 10.37 -11.75 0.10
N PRO A 147 9.14 -12.17 0.45
CA PRO A 147 8.68 -12.22 1.82
C PRO A 147 9.42 -13.37 2.50
N TRP A 148 10.70 -13.15 2.83
CA TRP A 148 11.49 -14.10 3.59
C TRP A 148 10.74 -14.42 4.87
N HIS A 149 10.56 -15.73 5.09
CA HIS A 149 9.94 -16.32 6.27
C HIS A 149 10.22 -15.51 7.55
N SER A 150 9.25 -14.68 7.98
CA SER A 150 9.12 -14.25 9.38
C SER A 150 8.65 -15.42 10.27
N TYR A 151 8.98 -16.65 9.89
CA TYR A 151 8.83 -17.89 10.65
C TYR A 151 10.18 -18.38 11.17
N ARG A 152 11.10 -17.47 11.51
CA ARG A 152 12.16 -17.81 12.46
C ARG A 152 11.69 -17.50 13.89
N SER A 153 11.16 -18.56 14.50
CA SER A 153 11.36 -18.90 15.90
C SER A 153 10.55 -18.13 16.95
N PHE A 154 9.30 -18.55 17.18
CA PHE A 154 8.73 -18.65 18.53
C PHE A 154 7.71 -19.81 18.56
N TRP A 155 8.22 -21.04 18.60
CA TRP A 155 7.67 -22.17 19.35
C TRP A 155 8.86 -23.01 19.82
#